data_AF-A0A8B6Y415-F1
#
_entry.id   AF-A0A8B6Y415-F1
#
_cell.length_a   1.000
_cell.length_b   1.000
_cell.length_c   1.000
_cell.angle_alpha   90.00
_cell.angle_beta   90.00
_cell.angle_gamma   90.00
#
_symmetry.space_group_name_H-M   'P 1'
#
loop_
_entity.id
_entity.type
_entity.pdbx_description
1 polymer ?
#
loop_
_entity_poly.entity_id
_entity_poly.type
_entity_poly.pdbx_seq_one_letter_code
_entity_poly.pdbx_strand_id
1 'polypeptide(L)'
;VRDVSIAYILTGCMYFTVAVVFYSCFPLDKSCIEQVFLDNFPSTDIMVFIAQCGLLFQMTTVFPLLVYIVRVQIFSYFWNSIDFGYLPIILLSTLSVSTGVFMAVFYPQVGHII
;
A
#
# COMPACT_ATOMS: atom_id res chain seq x y z
N VAL A 1 25.83 -6.66 -4.97
CA VAL A 1 25.74 -5.27 -5.50
C VAL A 1 25.13 -5.23 -6.89
N ARG A 2 25.66 -5.96 -7.89
CA ARG A 2 25.13 -6.00 -9.26
C ARG A 2 23.61 -6.23 -9.32
N ASP A 3 23.11 -7.29 -8.69
CA ASP A 3 21.70 -7.68 -8.82
C ASP A 3 20.76 -6.69 -8.12
N VAL A 4 21.22 -6.10 -7.00
CA VAL A 4 20.51 -5.04 -6.28
C VAL A 4 20.45 -3.76 -7.14
N SER A 5 21.57 -3.37 -7.77
CA SER A 5 21.60 -2.20 -8.65
C SER A 5 20.69 -2.38 -9.86
N ILE A 6 20.68 -3.56 -10.49
CA ILE A 6 19.78 -3.88 -11.60
C ILE A 6 18.32 -3.78 -11.15
N ALA A 7 17.98 -4.33 -9.97
CA ALA A 7 16.63 -4.24 -9.42
C ALA A 7 16.18 -2.79 -9.23
N TYR A 8 17.02 -1.94 -8.60
CA TYR A 8 16.69 -0.52 -8.42
C TYR A 8 16.52 0.24 -9.73
N ILE A 9 17.39 0.00 -10.71
CA ILE A 9 17.29 0.64 -12.04
C ILE A 9 15.97 0.22 -12.70
N LEU A 10 15.64 -1.07 -12.69
CA LEU A 10 14.44 -1.59 -13.33
C LEU A 10 13.17 -1.06 -12.66
N THR A 11 13.13 -1.03 -11.32
CA THR A 11 12.02 -0.44 -10.55
C THR A 11 11.87 1.05 -10.83
N GLY A 12 12.97 1.80 -10.86
CA GLY A 12 12.97 3.23 -11.20
C GLY A 12 12.43 3.49 -12.61
N CYS A 13 12.86 2.70 -13.59
CA CYS A 13 12.35 2.78 -14.97
C CYS A 13 10.85 2.48 -15.05
N MET A 14 10.34 1.50 -14.29
CA MET A 14 8.90 1.19 -14.26
C MET A 14 8.10 2.36 -13.73
N TYR A 15 8.48 2.92 -12.58
CA TYR A 15 7.79 4.09 -12.01
C TYR A 15 7.87 5.31 -12.92
N PHE A 16 9.04 5.58 -13.50
CA PHE A 16 9.22 6.68 -14.43
C PHE A 16 8.35 6.53 -15.68
N THR A 17 8.28 5.33 -16.27
CA THR A 17 7.48 5.07 -17.47
C THR A 17 5.99 5.28 -17.21
N VAL A 18 5.45 4.74 -16.11
CA VAL A 18 4.04 4.92 -15.74
C VAL A 18 3.72 6.41 -15.52
N ALA A 19 4.58 7.12 -14.78
CA ALA A 19 4.39 8.53 -14.49
C ALA A 19 4.42 9.40 -15.76
N VAL A 20 5.42 9.22 -16.63
CA VAL A 20 5.58 10.03 -17.85
C VAL A 20 4.44 9.79 -18.84
N VAL A 21 4.06 8.53 -19.09
CA VAL A 21 2.97 8.19 -20.01
C VAL A 21 1.66 8.79 -19.51
N PHE A 22 1.32 8.57 -18.24
CA PHE A 22 0.09 9.10 -17.67
C PHE A 22 0.07 10.63 -17.68
N TYR A 23 1.12 11.27 -17.18
CA TYR A 23 1.19 12.72 -17.11
C TYR A 23 1.10 13.39 -18.49
N SER A 24 1.72 12.79 -19.51
CA SER A 24 1.70 13.32 -20.88
C SER A 24 0.35 13.13 -21.58
N CYS A 25 -0.30 11.98 -21.37
CA CYS A 25 -1.58 11.66 -22.00
C CYS A 25 -2.80 12.22 -21.26
N PHE A 26 -2.65 12.72 -20.03
CA PHE A 26 -3.77 13.22 -19.23
C PHE A 26 -4.41 14.46 -19.90
N PRO A 27 -5.72 14.42 -20.24
CA PRO A 27 -6.34 15.43 -21.10
C PRO A 27 -6.83 16.69 -20.36
N LEU A 28 -6.95 16.63 -19.03
CA LEU A 28 -7.34 17.79 -18.19
C LEU A 28 -6.11 18.53 -17.64
N ASP A 29 -6.38 19.63 -16.94
CA ASP A 29 -5.37 20.35 -16.17
C ASP A 29 -4.66 19.42 -15.17
N LYS A 30 -3.35 19.62 -15.04
CA LYS A 30 -2.49 18.76 -14.21
C LYS A 30 -2.78 18.87 -12.71
N SER A 31 -3.51 19.90 -12.30
CA SER A 31 -4.03 20.06 -10.94
C SER A 31 -5.17 19.09 -10.61
N CYS A 32 -5.83 18.51 -11.61
CA CYS A 32 -6.94 17.56 -11.44
C CYS A 32 -6.46 16.10 -11.29
N ILE A 33 -5.15 15.87 -11.25
CA ILE A 33 -4.60 14.53 -11.08
C ILE A 33 -4.77 14.11 -9.62
N GLU A 34 -5.63 13.13 -9.38
CA GLU A 34 -5.82 12.51 -8.07
C GLU A 34 -4.57 11.71 -7.66
N GLN A 35 -4.34 11.63 -6.34
CA GLN A 35 -3.16 10.97 -5.77
C GLN A 35 -3.14 9.46 -6.05
N VAL A 36 -4.32 8.84 -6.09
CA VAL A 36 -4.49 7.45 -6.51
C VAL A 36 -4.74 7.43 -8.01
N PHE A 37 -3.81 6.82 -8.75
CA PHE A 37 -3.87 6.74 -10.21
C PHE A 37 -5.23 6.27 -10.75
N LEU A 38 -5.82 5.24 -10.14
CA LEU A 38 -7.07 4.64 -10.59
C LEU A 38 -8.31 5.53 -10.36
N ASP A 39 -8.24 6.50 -9.45
CA ASP A 39 -9.36 7.42 -9.17
C ASP A 39 -9.52 8.49 -10.27
N ASN A 40 -8.52 8.61 -11.14
CA ASN A 40 -8.57 9.48 -12.32
C ASN A 40 -9.39 8.89 -13.49
N PHE A 41 -9.83 7.63 -13.38
CA PHE A 41 -10.58 6.94 -14.43
C PHE A 41 -12.05 6.74 -14.04
N PRO A 42 -12.97 6.68 -15.02
CA PRO A 42 -14.38 6.45 -14.74
C PRO A 42 -14.59 5.06 -14.15
N SER A 43 -15.48 4.96 -13.15
CA SER A 43 -15.78 3.69 -12.46
C SER A 43 -16.45 2.63 -13.35
N THR A 44 -16.91 3.01 -14.55
CA THR A 44 -17.53 2.11 -15.53
C THR A 44 -16.52 1.42 -16.44
N ASP A 45 -15.23 1.78 -16.39
CA ASP A 45 -14.20 1.16 -17.23
C ASP A 45 -13.83 -0.24 -16.73
N ILE A 46 -14.01 -1.24 -17.60
CA ILE A 46 -13.75 -2.65 -17.31
C ILE A 46 -12.26 -2.87 -17.00
N MET A 47 -11.35 -2.16 -17.67
CA MET A 47 -9.90 -2.34 -17.47
C MET A 47 -9.49 -1.89 -16.06
N VAL A 48 -10.06 -0.77 -15.61
CA VAL A 48 -9.84 -0.21 -14.28
C VAL A 48 -10.44 -1.11 -13.22
N PHE A 49 -11.63 -1.65 -13.46
CA PHE A 49 -12.26 -2.62 -12.57
C PHE A 49 -11.38 -3.87 -12.37
N ILE A 50 -10.85 -4.44 -13.46
CA ILE A 50 -9.94 -5.60 -13.40
C ILE A 50 -8.68 -5.24 -12.59
N ALA A 51 -8.09 -4.06 -12.83
CA ALA A 51 -6.93 -3.59 -12.08
C ALA A 51 -7.23 -3.44 -10.57
N GLN A 52 -8.37 -2.87 -10.21
CA GLN A 52 -8.81 -2.73 -8.81
C GLN A 52 -9.04 -4.09 -8.15
N CYS A 53 -9.67 -5.05 -8.84
CA CYS A 53 -9.81 -6.42 -8.32
C CYS A 53 -8.45 -7.09 -8.09
N GLY A 54 -7.50 -6.92 -9.02
CA GLY A 54 -6.15 -7.43 -8.87
C GLY A 54 -5.42 -6.84 -7.66
N LEU A 55 -5.49 -5.51 -7.49
CA LEU A 55 -4.93 -4.82 -6.32
C LEU A 55 -5.62 -5.21 -5.02
N LEU A 56 -6.94 -5.40 -5.02
CA LEU A 56 -7.69 -5.84 -3.84
C LEU A 56 -7.24 -7.22 -3.38
N PHE A 57 -7.10 -8.17 -4.31
CA PHE A 57 -6.62 -9.51 -4.01
C PHE A 57 -5.18 -9.49 -3.47
N GLN A 58 -4.31 -8.69 -4.10
CA GLN A 58 -2.94 -8.49 -3.62
C GLN A 58 -2.92 -7.92 -2.20
N MET A 59 -3.65 -6.83 -1.94
CA MET A 59 -3.61 -6.18 -0.62
C MET A 59 -4.23 -7.06 0.47
N THR A 60 -5.29 -7.81 0.15
CA THR A 60 -5.91 -8.76 1.10
C THR A 60 -4.94 -9.86 1.53
N THR A 61 -4.05 -10.30 0.65
CA THR A 61 -3.07 -11.36 0.96
C THR A 61 -1.80 -10.81 1.62
N VAL A 62 -1.36 -9.60 1.22
CA VAL A 62 -0.13 -8.96 1.73
C VAL A 62 -0.35 -8.35 3.12
N PHE A 63 -1.50 -7.75 3.39
CA PHE A 63 -1.76 -7.04 4.64
C PHE A 63 -1.61 -7.93 5.89
N PRO A 64 -2.19 -9.14 5.96
CA PRO A 64 -2.00 -10.04 7.11
C PRO A 64 -0.53 -10.40 7.36
N LEU A 65 0.25 -10.56 6.28
CA LEU A 65 1.67 -10.89 6.35
C LEU A 65 2.49 -9.71 6.90
N LEU A 66 2.18 -8.48 6.50
CA LEU A 66 2.82 -7.28 7.04
C LEU A 66 2.52 -7.10 8.53
N VAL A 67 1.24 -7.24 8.94
CA VAL A 67 0.84 -7.15 10.36
C VAL A 67 1.54 -8.22 11.19
N TYR A 68 1.68 -9.44 10.66
CA TYR A 68 2.43 -10.51 11.30
C TYR A 68 3.91 -10.14 11.50
N ILE A 69 4.59 -9.63 10.47
CA ILE A 69 6.00 -9.21 10.57
C ILE A 69 6.16 -8.12 11.62
N VAL A 70 5.33 -7.06 11.56
CA VAL A 70 5.37 -5.96 12.53
C VAL A 70 5.18 -6.48 13.96
N ARG A 71 4.23 -7.38 14.18
CA ARG A 71 4.00 -8.02 15.48
C ARG A 71 5.25 -8.75 15.99
N VAL A 72 5.89 -9.56 15.15
CA VAL A 72 7.11 -10.30 15.52
C VAL A 72 8.24 -9.33 15.85
N GLN A 73 8.42 -8.25 15.08
CA GLN A 73 9.46 -7.24 15.35
C GLN A 73 9.22 -6.51 16.67
N ILE A 74 7.98 -6.12 16.97
CA ILE A 74 7.63 -5.45 18.23
C ILE A 74 7.91 -6.37 19.43
N PHE A 75 7.44 -7.62 19.40
CA PHE A 75 7.66 -8.56 20.50
C PHE A 75 9.13 -8.94 20.68
N SER A 76 9.86 -9.12 19.58
CA SER A 76 11.30 -9.34 19.62
C SER A 76 12.04 -8.17 20.24
N TYR A 77 11.71 -6.94 19.85
CA TYR A 77 12.38 -5.73 20.34
C TYR A 77 12.12 -5.46 21.83
N PHE A 78 10.87 -5.56 22.29
CA PHE A 78 10.54 -5.22 23.68
C PHE A 78 10.82 -6.36 24.66
N TRP A 79 10.73 -7.62 24.23
CA TRP A 79 10.71 -8.76 25.15
C TRP A 79 11.69 -9.88 24.81
N ASN A 80 12.45 -9.78 23.72
CA ASN A 80 13.38 -10.82 23.25
C ASN A 80 12.76 -12.24 23.17
N SER A 81 11.43 -12.33 23.02
CA SER A 81 10.67 -13.57 23.01
C SER A 81 9.56 -13.47 21.97
N ILE A 82 9.33 -14.57 21.24
CA ILE A 82 8.35 -14.64 20.15
C ILE A 82 7.00 -15.16 20.66
N ASP A 83 7.04 -15.96 21.73
CA ASP A 83 5.88 -16.65 22.27
C ASP A 83 5.21 -15.84 23.39
N PHE A 84 4.13 -15.15 23.02
CA PHE A 84 3.20 -14.51 23.94
C PHE A 84 1.86 -15.25 23.96
N GLY A 85 1.13 -15.13 25.07
CA GLY A 85 -0.25 -15.58 25.16
C GLY A 85 -1.17 -14.87 24.15
N TYR A 86 -2.39 -15.39 23.99
CA TYR A 86 -3.35 -14.87 23.01
C TYR A 86 -3.77 -13.41 23.23
N LEU A 87 -3.76 -12.92 24.48
CA LEU A 87 -4.24 -11.57 24.81
C LEU A 87 -3.37 -10.43 24.21
N PRO A 88 -2.04 -10.37 24.42
CA PRO A 88 -1.17 -9.38 23.78
C PRO A 88 -1.26 -9.39 22.24
N ILE A 89 -1.39 -10.59 21.66
CA ILE A 89 -1.46 -10.78 20.21
C ILE A 89 -2.73 -10.14 19.63
N ILE A 90 -3.87 -10.41 20.25
CA ILE A 90 -5.17 -9.88 19.81
C ILE A 90 -5.18 -8.36 19.98
N LEU A 91 -4.73 -7.85 21.13
CA LEU A 91 -4.71 -6.42 21.42
C LEU A 91 -3.86 -5.65 20.39
N LEU A 92 -2.66 -6.12 20.07
CA LEU A 92 -1.80 -5.47 19.09
C LEU A 92 -2.36 -5.53 17.67
N SER A 93 -2.96 -6.66 17.28
CA SER A 93 -3.61 -6.83 15.97
C SER A 93 -4.82 -5.89 15.82
N THR A 94 -5.67 -5.82 16.84
CA THR A 94 -6.85 -4.94 16.85
C THR A 94 -6.43 -3.47 16.80
N LEU A 95 -5.40 -3.06 17.56
CA LEU A 95 -4.88 -1.70 17.51
C LEU A 95 -4.39 -1.35 16.09
N SER A 96 -3.58 -2.22 15.48
CA SER A 96 -3.07 -2.00 14.11
C SER A 96 -4.18 -1.80 13.09
N VAL A 97 -5.20 -2.68 13.09
CA VAL A 97 -6.36 -2.56 12.20
C VAL A 97 -7.16 -1.29 12.51
N SER A 98 -7.37 -0.98 13.80
CA SER A 98 -8.16 0.19 14.20
C SER A 98 -7.54 1.50 13.75
N THR A 99 -6.22 1.65 13.80
CA THR A 99 -5.52 2.83 13.28
C THR A 99 -5.72 2.97 11.78
N GLY A 100 -5.65 1.86 11.03
CA GLY A 100 -5.92 1.86 9.60
C GLY A 100 -7.36 2.28 9.25
N VAL A 101 -8.34 1.74 9.98
CA VAL A 101 -9.76 2.11 9.81
C VAL A 101 -9.99 3.58 10.17
N PHE A 102 -9.39 4.06 11.27
CA PHE A 102 -9.51 5.44 11.70
C PHE A 102 -8.96 6.41 10.63
N MET A 103 -7.76 6.12 10.09
CA MET A 103 -7.17 6.91 9.01
C MET A 103 -8.04 6.87 7.75
N ALA A 104 -8.59 5.71 7.39
CA ALA A 104 -9.47 5.60 6.21
C ALA A 104 -10.77 6.42 6.33
N VAL A 105 -11.31 6.57 7.55
CA VAL A 105 -12.55 7.33 7.77
C VAL A 105 -12.30 8.84 7.87
N PHE A 106 -11.28 9.25 8.63
CA PHE A 106 -11.06 10.67 8.94
C PHE A 106 -10.11 11.36 7.96
N TYR A 107 -9.19 10.63 7.34
CA TYR A 107 -8.14 11.20 6.50
C TYR A 107 -7.75 10.29 5.32
N PRO A 108 -8.64 10.11 4.32
CA PRO A 108 -8.42 9.18 3.21
C PRO A 108 -7.45 9.68 2.12
N GLN A 109 -6.55 10.62 2.44
CA GLN A 109 -5.59 11.19 1.49
C GLN A 109 -4.29 10.36 1.48
N VAL A 110 -4.18 9.44 0.53
CA VAL A 110 -3.06 8.47 0.43
C VAL A 110 -1.69 9.15 0.34
N GLY A 111 -1.57 10.21 -0.46
CA GLY A 111 -0.31 10.92 -0.70
C GLY A 111 0.20 11.77 0.46
N HIS A 112 -0.61 12.01 1.50
CA HIS A 112 -0.15 12.66 2.73
C HIS A 112 0.30 11.63 3.78
N ILE A 113 -0.07 10.36 3.61
CA ILE A 113 0.31 9.26 4.50
C ILE A 113 1.63 8.62 4.04
N ILE A 114 1.83 8.49 2.72
CA ILE A 114 3.06 8.00 2.09
C ILE A 114 4.17 9.05 2.22
#